data_AF-A0A370W0C6-F1
#
_entry.id   AF-A0A370W0C6-F1
#
_cell.length_a   1.000
_cell.length_b   1.000
_cell.length_c   1.000
_cell.angle_alpha   90.00
_cell.angle_beta   90.00
_cell.angle_gamma   90.00
#
_symmetry.space_group_name_H-M   'P 1'
#
loop_
_entity.id
_entity.type
_entity.pdbx_description
1 polymer ?
#
loop_
_entity_poly.entity_id
_entity_poly.type
_entity_poly.pdbx_seq_one_letter_code
_entity_poly.pdbx_strand_id
1 'polypeptide(L)'
;MAERDLAPVLHHVHPGHPNHDPGPVVIDASIAAVPDLLLSFGVLALLLALPVGLIARVCEKPVTVRVLCAVSIAGICAVTLLPTAGGPVGQGAICDVSPPFPQLPHSSSALLNVALFAPAPFFAVLVFRRPVTVVAVAVLSSGCIELIQAEGTMGRACSSTDLVANATGAVIGAAGGVVWSRFRGQDTRWGKRDALWGGGLAVVGALALIGVFHSSVESYVPLSEREGVQAQAHALEGAEAWITEVATDVFGTKARVREVVSEKRDGRYLVTASTDLGDVSGWWPERELVETTPKDDRVGP
;
A
#
# COMPACT_ATOMS: atom_id res chain seq x y z
N MET A 1 35.59 11.07 -27.16
CA MET A 1 34.71 10.32 -28.08
C MET A 1 33.56 9.84 -27.19
N ALA A 2 32.41 10.51 -27.32
CA ALA A 2 31.39 10.59 -26.28
C ALA A 2 30.61 9.28 -26.11
N GLU A 3 30.44 8.90 -24.85
CA GLU A 3 29.61 7.82 -24.34
C GLU A 3 28.13 8.18 -24.60
N ARG A 4 27.38 7.25 -25.19
CA ARG A 4 25.94 7.38 -25.41
C ARG A 4 25.23 7.05 -24.09
N ASP A 5 24.69 8.06 -23.43
CA ASP A 5 23.69 7.89 -22.37
C ASP A 5 22.40 7.33 -22.98
N LEU A 6 22.20 6.01 -22.88
CA LEU A 6 20.89 5.40 -23.13
C LEU A 6 20.00 5.66 -21.91
N ALA A 7 19.04 6.58 -22.07
CA ALA A 7 17.93 6.73 -21.14
C ALA A 7 17.04 5.47 -21.16
N PRO A 8 16.44 5.07 -20.03
CA PRO A 8 15.56 3.91 -19.97
C PRO A 8 14.21 4.22 -20.64
N VAL A 9 13.86 3.43 -21.66
CA VAL A 9 12.54 3.41 -22.30
C VAL A 9 11.56 2.71 -21.33
N LEU A 10 10.55 3.42 -20.85
CA LEU A 10 9.44 2.82 -20.11
C LEU A 10 8.39 2.29 -21.10
N HIS A 11 8.24 0.96 -21.15
CA HIS A 11 7.15 0.29 -21.86
C HIS A 11 5.96 0.13 -20.91
N HIS A 12 4.88 0.91 -21.12
CA HIS A 12 3.61 0.69 -20.44
C HIS A 12 2.68 -0.11 -21.35
N VAL A 13 2.56 -1.41 -21.09
CA VAL A 13 1.61 -2.30 -21.76
C VAL A 13 0.24 -2.18 -21.08
N HIS A 14 -0.76 -1.71 -21.80
CA HIS A 14 -2.14 -1.58 -21.28
C HIS A 14 -2.90 -2.92 -21.38
N PRO A 15 -3.55 -3.41 -20.31
CA PRO A 15 -4.65 -4.36 -20.42
C PRO A 15 -5.93 -3.58 -20.78
N GLY A 16 -6.64 -4.03 -21.81
CA GLY A 16 -7.83 -3.35 -22.33
C GLY A 16 -9.03 -3.42 -21.38
N HIS A 17 -9.77 -2.32 -21.26
CA HIS A 17 -11.12 -2.33 -20.68
C HIS A 17 -12.09 -1.37 -21.41
N PRO A 18 -13.39 -1.75 -21.51
CA PRO A 18 -14.44 -0.93 -22.11
C PRO A 18 -15.16 -0.05 -21.07
N ASN A 19 -15.79 1.02 -21.58
CA ASN A 19 -16.57 2.06 -20.90
C ASN A 19 -17.58 1.60 -19.82
N HIS A 20 -17.64 2.25 -18.64
CA HIS A 20 -18.90 2.63 -17.95
C HIS A 20 -18.78 3.49 -16.67
N ASP A 21 -19.90 4.18 -16.38
CA ASP A 21 -20.33 5.11 -15.29
C ASP A 21 -19.56 5.22 -13.94
N PRO A 22 -19.50 6.42 -13.32
CA PRO A 22 -18.66 6.69 -12.14
C PRO A 22 -19.32 6.47 -10.75
N GLY A 23 -20.50 5.84 -10.63
CA GLY A 23 -21.34 5.97 -9.41
C GLY A 23 -21.26 4.88 -8.33
N PRO A 24 -21.36 3.57 -8.64
CA PRO A 24 -21.32 2.48 -7.63
C PRO A 24 -20.12 1.54 -7.76
N VAL A 25 -19.33 1.68 -8.84
CA VAL A 25 -18.35 0.66 -9.28
C VAL A 25 -17.16 0.54 -8.34
N VAL A 26 -16.80 1.57 -7.58
CA VAL A 26 -15.56 1.56 -6.78
C VAL A 26 -15.62 0.56 -5.62
N ILE A 27 -16.78 0.43 -4.96
CA ILE A 27 -16.95 -0.51 -3.84
C ILE A 27 -17.04 -1.94 -4.38
N ASP A 28 -17.81 -2.16 -5.44
CA ASP A 28 -17.95 -3.47 -6.07
C ASP A 28 -16.64 -3.94 -6.71
N ALA A 29 -15.86 -3.04 -7.32
CA ALA A 29 -14.54 -3.35 -7.87
C ALA A 29 -13.52 -3.66 -6.75
N SER A 30 -13.60 -2.97 -5.61
CA SER A 30 -12.72 -3.24 -4.45
C SER A 30 -13.05 -4.57 -3.78
N ILE A 31 -14.34 -4.92 -3.68
CA ILE A 31 -14.80 -6.22 -3.14
C ILE A 31 -14.50 -7.35 -4.13
N ALA A 32 -14.62 -7.11 -5.44
CA ALA A 32 -14.27 -8.06 -6.48
C ALA A 32 -12.75 -8.30 -6.58
N ALA A 33 -11.92 -7.34 -6.16
CA ALA A 33 -10.45 -7.47 -6.18
C ALA A 33 -9.91 -8.47 -5.15
N VAL A 34 -10.63 -8.71 -4.05
CA VAL A 34 -10.25 -9.69 -3.01
C VAL A 34 -11.50 -10.40 -2.48
N PRO A 35 -12.11 -11.31 -3.28
CA PRO A 35 -13.41 -11.92 -2.95
C PRO A 35 -13.39 -12.70 -1.62
N ASP A 36 -12.22 -13.20 -1.25
CA ASP A 36 -12.04 -13.99 -0.02
C ASP A 36 -11.79 -13.12 1.23
N LEU A 37 -11.69 -11.80 1.12
CA LEU A 37 -11.34 -10.93 2.25
C LEU A 37 -12.42 -10.96 3.34
N LEU A 38 -13.68 -10.75 2.96
CA LEU A 38 -14.79 -10.74 3.91
C LEU A 38 -15.02 -12.11 4.56
N LEU A 39 -14.86 -13.18 3.76
CA LEU A 39 -14.96 -14.55 4.25
C LEU A 39 -13.82 -14.86 5.23
N SER A 40 -12.58 -14.55 4.86
CA SER A 40 -11.39 -14.76 5.70
C SER A 40 -11.48 -13.96 7.00
N PHE A 41 -11.91 -12.70 6.92
CA PHE A 41 -12.17 -11.89 8.11
C PHE A 41 -13.23 -12.53 9.00
N GLY A 42 -14.36 -12.95 8.44
CA GLY A 42 -15.43 -13.60 9.21
C GLY A 42 -14.96 -14.87 9.92
N VAL A 43 -14.19 -15.72 9.22
CA VAL A 43 -13.61 -16.95 9.77
C VAL A 43 -12.60 -16.64 10.87
N LEU A 44 -11.63 -15.75 10.62
CA LEU A 44 -10.62 -15.36 11.62
C LEU A 44 -11.27 -14.71 12.84
N ALA A 45 -12.26 -13.83 12.63
CA ALA A 45 -13.00 -13.18 13.70
C ALA A 45 -13.71 -14.23 14.56
N LEU A 46 -14.34 -15.24 13.97
CA LEU A 46 -15.00 -16.31 14.71
C LEU A 46 -13.98 -17.15 15.51
N LEU A 47 -12.88 -17.56 14.85
CA LEU A 47 -11.82 -18.37 15.45
C LEU A 47 -11.14 -17.68 16.63
N LEU A 48 -10.95 -16.36 16.58
CA LEU A 48 -10.33 -15.59 17.66
C LEU A 48 -11.35 -15.14 18.71
N ALA A 49 -12.51 -14.63 18.31
CA ALA A 49 -13.47 -14.02 19.22
C ALA A 49 -14.26 -15.03 20.06
N LEU A 50 -14.60 -16.20 19.50
CA LEU A 50 -15.33 -17.23 20.26
C LEU A 50 -14.57 -17.72 21.50
N PRO A 51 -13.32 -18.24 21.40
CA PRO A 51 -12.60 -18.70 22.58
C PRO A 51 -12.33 -17.55 23.55
N VAL A 52 -11.99 -16.36 23.05
CA VAL A 52 -11.78 -15.17 23.90
C VAL A 52 -13.06 -14.80 24.65
N GLY A 53 -14.22 -14.86 24.00
CA GLY A 53 -15.51 -14.59 24.61
C GLY A 53 -15.90 -15.63 25.66
N LEU A 54 -15.70 -16.92 25.36
CA LEU A 54 -15.97 -18.03 26.28
C LEU A 54 -15.08 -17.93 27.53
N ILE A 55 -13.77 -17.76 27.35
CA ILE A 55 -12.82 -17.58 28.45
C ILE A 55 -13.17 -16.34 29.27
N ALA A 56 -13.53 -15.23 28.61
CA ALA A 56 -13.95 -14.02 29.31
C ALA A 56 -15.21 -14.23 30.15
N ARG A 57 -16.20 -15.00 29.67
CA ARG A 57 -17.40 -15.38 30.45
C ARG A 57 -17.01 -16.23 31.66
N VAL A 58 -16.21 -17.28 31.46
CA VAL A 58 -15.79 -18.20 32.53
C VAL A 58 -14.98 -17.47 33.61
N CYS A 59 -14.15 -16.50 33.23
CA CYS A 59 -13.35 -15.70 34.16
C CYS A 59 -14.06 -14.45 34.70
N GLU A 60 -15.36 -14.30 34.46
CA GLU A 60 -16.19 -13.14 34.87
C GLU A 60 -15.58 -11.78 34.47
N LYS A 61 -15.03 -11.72 33.24
CA LYS A 61 -14.42 -10.51 32.67
C LYS A 61 -15.37 -9.87 31.65
N PRO A 62 -15.24 -8.56 31.37
CA PRO A 62 -16.05 -7.89 30.36
C PRO A 62 -15.79 -8.50 28.98
N VAL A 63 -16.82 -9.14 28.43
CA VAL A 63 -16.72 -9.92 27.19
C VAL A 63 -16.61 -9.03 25.97
N THR A 64 -17.45 -7.99 25.89
CA THR A 64 -17.55 -7.11 24.71
C THR A 64 -16.20 -6.53 24.31
N VAL A 65 -15.46 -5.94 25.25
CA VAL A 65 -14.17 -5.30 24.96
C VAL A 65 -13.10 -6.31 24.50
N ARG A 66 -13.14 -7.54 25.02
CA ARG A 66 -12.19 -8.61 24.65
C ARG A 66 -12.52 -9.20 23.29
N VAL A 67 -13.80 -9.39 22.99
CA VAL A 67 -14.30 -9.80 21.68
C VAL A 67 -13.96 -8.75 20.64
N LEU A 68 -14.22 -7.46 20.90
CA LEU A 68 -13.86 -6.38 19.98
C LEU A 68 -12.35 -6.32 19.74
N CYS A 69 -11.53 -6.51 20.77
CA CYS A 69 -10.08 -6.63 20.61
C CYS A 69 -9.69 -7.79 19.66
N ALA A 70 -10.30 -8.97 19.84
CA ALA A 70 -10.03 -10.14 19.01
C ALA A 70 -10.49 -9.93 17.55
N VAL A 71 -11.66 -9.32 17.35
CA VAL A 71 -12.18 -8.99 16.02
C VAL A 71 -11.27 -7.97 15.31
N SER A 72 -10.77 -6.95 16.01
CA SER A 72 -9.84 -6.00 15.41
C SER A 72 -8.52 -6.65 14.99
N ILE A 73 -8.00 -7.60 15.80
CA ILE A 73 -6.81 -8.38 15.44
C ILE A 73 -7.09 -9.26 14.21
N ALA A 74 -8.27 -9.89 14.14
CA ALA A 74 -8.68 -10.64 12.96
C ALA A 74 -8.74 -9.75 11.70
N GLY A 75 -9.20 -8.51 11.84
CA GLY A 75 -9.20 -7.51 10.77
C GLY A 75 -7.80 -7.21 10.25
N ILE A 76 -6.85 -6.97 11.16
CA ILE A 76 -5.43 -6.78 10.80
C ILE A 76 -4.92 -8.00 10.02
N CYS A 77 -5.06 -9.20 10.58
CA CYS A 77 -4.58 -10.42 9.92
C CYS A 77 -5.24 -10.65 8.54
N ALA A 78 -6.55 -10.42 8.42
CA ALA A 78 -7.26 -10.62 7.17
C ALA A 78 -6.80 -9.65 6.08
N VAL A 79 -6.57 -8.38 6.43
CA VAL A 79 -6.17 -7.36 5.45
C VAL A 79 -4.69 -7.46 5.09
N THR A 80 -3.83 -7.86 6.03
CA THR A 80 -2.38 -7.85 5.81
C THR A 80 -1.80 -9.19 5.38
N LEU A 81 -2.39 -10.33 5.78
CA LEU A 81 -1.83 -11.66 5.50
C LEU A 81 -2.59 -12.43 4.42
N LEU A 82 -3.69 -11.90 3.88
CA LEU A 82 -4.37 -12.51 2.76
C LEU A 82 -3.63 -12.20 1.46
N PRO A 83 -3.23 -13.22 0.66
CA PRO A 83 -2.54 -13.00 -0.60
C PRO A 83 -3.39 -12.18 -1.57
N THR A 84 -2.80 -11.18 -2.21
CA THR A 84 -3.43 -10.40 -3.27
C THR A 84 -2.87 -10.80 -4.63
N ALA A 85 -3.74 -10.94 -5.63
CA ALA A 85 -3.36 -11.45 -6.96
C ALA A 85 -2.55 -10.47 -7.83
N GLY A 86 -2.19 -9.28 -7.34
CA GLY A 86 -1.73 -8.17 -8.18
C GLY A 86 -0.44 -7.44 -7.79
N GLY A 87 0.23 -7.80 -6.68
CA GLY A 87 1.52 -7.15 -6.37
C GLY A 87 2.69 -7.79 -7.11
N PRO A 88 3.85 -7.11 -7.15
CA PRO A 88 5.07 -7.68 -7.70
C PRO A 88 5.35 -8.99 -6.96
N VAL A 89 5.17 -10.12 -7.64
CA VAL A 89 5.61 -11.43 -7.14
C VAL A 89 7.13 -11.42 -7.32
N GLY A 90 7.81 -10.69 -6.43
CA GLY A 90 9.26 -10.60 -6.44
C GLY A 90 9.82 -12.01 -6.29
N GLN A 91 10.67 -12.41 -7.23
CA GLN A 91 11.54 -13.57 -7.03
C GLN A 91 12.62 -13.18 -6.00
N GLY A 92 12.23 -13.00 -4.74
CA GLY A 92 13.12 -12.54 -3.67
C GLY A 92 12.38 -11.72 -2.61
N ALA A 93 12.90 -11.74 -1.38
CA ALA A 93 12.36 -10.97 -0.28
C ALA A 93 12.76 -9.49 -0.40
N ILE A 94 11.86 -8.66 -0.93
CA ILE A 94 12.15 -7.25 -1.24
C ILE A 94 11.33 -6.34 -0.33
N CYS A 95 11.96 -5.31 0.23
CA CYS A 95 11.26 -4.26 1.00
C CYS A 95 11.58 -2.86 0.47
N ASP A 96 10.52 -2.06 0.30
CA ASP A 96 10.58 -0.64 0.03
C ASP A 96 11.02 0.13 1.29
N VAL A 97 12.17 0.79 1.18
CA VAL A 97 12.78 1.59 2.27
C VAL A 97 12.73 3.10 2.00
N SER A 98 11.83 3.55 1.11
CA SER A 98 11.64 4.97 0.84
C SER A 98 11.37 5.78 2.12
N PRO A 99 11.73 7.09 2.14
CA PRO A 99 11.48 7.93 3.30
C PRO A 99 9.98 7.99 3.62
N PRO A 100 9.53 7.53 4.81
CA PRO A 100 8.11 7.31 5.05
C PRO A 100 7.33 8.60 5.39
N PHE A 101 7.99 9.59 5.99
CA PHE A 101 7.32 10.78 6.54
C PHE A 101 6.69 11.71 5.50
N PRO A 102 7.31 11.99 4.34
CA PRO A 102 6.68 12.82 3.31
C PRO A 102 5.40 12.23 2.74
N GLN A 103 5.27 10.91 2.72
CA GLN A 103 4.17 10.20 2.05
C GLN A 103 2.99 9.88 2.96
N LEU A 104 3.24 9.73 4.26
CA LEU A 104 2.25 9.31 5.25
C LEU A 104 0.93 10.12 5.23
N PRO A 105 0.92 11.46 5.11
CA PRO A 105 -0.33 12.22 5.08
C PRO A 105 -1.04 12.22 3.72
N HIS A 106 -0.35 11.84 2.64
CA HIS A 106 -0.86 11.89 1.26
C HIS A 106 -1.23 10.53 0.69
N SER A 107 -0.69 9.44 1.26
CA SER A 107 -0.98 8.08 0.84
C SER A 107 -2.29 7.59 1.45
N SER A 108 -3.27 7.29 0.60
CA SER A 108 -4.53 6.66 1.03
C SER A 108 -4.28 5.29 1.69
N SER A 109 -3.28 4.53 1.21
CA SER A 109 -2.89 3.25 1.82
C SER A 109 -2.36 3.44 3.23
N ALA A 110 -1.49 4.45 3.45
CA ALA A 110 -0.95 4.75 4.77
C ALA A 110 -2.07 5.15 5.77
N LEU A 111 -3.03 5.97 5.34
CA LEU A 111 -4.16 6.35 6.19
C LEU A 111 -5.06 5.17 6.54
N LEU A 112 -5.28 4.24 5.61
CA LEU A 112 -6.03 3.00 5.88
C LEU A 112 -5.28 2.11 6.87
N ASN A 113 -3.97 2.02 6.78
CA ASN A 113 -3.12 1.28 7.72
C ASN A 113 -3.19 1.88 9.14
N VAL A 114 -3.13 3.22 9.26
CA VAL A 114 -3.38 3.92 10.54
C VAL A 114 -4.76 3.56 11.11
N ALA A 115 -5.80 3.61 10.27
CA ALA A 115 -7.17 3.30 10.68
C ALA A 115 -7.36 1.82 11.07
N LEU A 116 -6.68 0.90 10.38
CA LEU A 116 -6.71 -0.54 10.63
C LEU A 116 -6.01 -0.90 11.96
N PHE A 117 -4.88 -0.26 12.25
CA PHE A 117 -4.08 -0.55 13.45
C PHE A 117 -4.53 0.19 14.71
N ALA A 118 -5.41 1.19 14.64
CA ALA A 118 -5.86 1.91 15.84
C ALA A 118 -6.85 1.13 16.76
N PRO A 119 -7.85 0.39 16.23
CA PRO A 119 -8.86 -0.25 17.08
C PRO A 119 -8.30 -1.35 18.02
N ALA A 120 -7.38 -2.19 17.55
CA ALA A 120 -6.86 -3.29 18.36
C ALA A 120 -6.09 -2.79 19.61
N PRO A 121 -5.11 -1.86 19.50
CA PRO A 121 -4.44 -1.24 20.63
C PRO A 121 -5.37 -0.46 21.55
N PHE A 122 -6.40 0.20 21.02
CA PHE A 122 -7.44 0.84 21.83
C PHE A 122 -8.10 -0.17 22.79
N PHE A 123 -8.67 -1.25 22.25
CA PHE A 123 -9.33 -2.27 23.08
C PHE A 123 -8.34 -3.04 23.95
N ALA A 124 -7.13 -3.31 23.46
CA ALA A 124 -6.08 -3.97 24.23
C ALA A 124 -5.67 -3.15 25.46
N VAL A 125 -5.59 -1.83 25.35
CA VAL A 125 -5.36 -0.97 26.53
C VAL A 125 -6.50 -1.08 27.53
N LEU A 126 -7.76 -1.12 27.08
CA LEU A 126 -8.90 -1.30 28.00
C LEU A 126 -8.87 -2.68 28.70
N VAL A 127 -8.37 -3.71 28.02
CA VAL A 127 -8.25 -5.08 28.55
C VAL A 127 -7.07 -5.24 29.50
N PHE A 128 -5.87 -4.81 29.09
CA PHE A 128 -4.61 -5.10 29.79
C PHE A 128 -4.14 -3.95 30.68
N ARG A 129 -4.60 -2.72 30.41
CA ARG A 129 -4.22 -1.48 31.10
C ARG A 129 -2.72 -1.20 31.09
N ARG A 130 -2.00 -1.67 30.06
CA ARG A 130 -0.55 -1.61 29.90
C ARG A 130 -0.18 -0.97 28.55
N PRO A 131 -0.35 0.36 28.40
CA PRO A 131 -0.23 1.02 27.10
C PRO A 131 1.16 0.88 26.46
N VAL A 132 2.25 0.90 27.24
CA VAL A 132 3.60 0.78 26.66
C VAL A 132 3.80 -0.61 26.09
N THR A 133 3.43 -1.65 26.84
CA THR A 133 3.49 -3.03 26.35
C THR A 133 2.60 -3.24 25.13
N VAL A 134 1.39 -2.67 25.11
CA VAL A 134 0.46 -2.78 23.99
C VAL A 134 1.03 -2.17 22.71
N VAL A 135 1.60 -0.96 22.79
CA VAL A 135 2.26 -0.31 21.65
C VAL A 135 3.44 -1.14 21.17
N ALA A 136 4.29 -1.63 22.09
CA ALA A 136 5.42 -2.49 21.73
C ALA A 136 4.97 -3.74 20.97
N VAL A 137 3.96 -4.46 21.48
CA VAL A 137 3.42 -5.65 20.81
C VAL A 137 2.85 -5.30 19.43
N ALA A 138 2.11 -4.20 19.30
CA ALA A 138 1.51 -3.80 18.04
C ALA A 138 2.57 -3.44 16.97
N VAL A 139 3.60 -2.66 17.34
CA VAL A 139 4.70 -2.29 16.45
C VAL A 139 5.51 -3.51 16.03
N LEU A 140 5.84 -4.40 16.98
CA LEU A 140 6.55 -5.64 16.66
C LEU A 140 5.70 -6.56 15.77
N SER A 141 4.40 -6.64 16.01
CA SER A 141 3.48 -7.41 15.15
C SER A 141 3.43 -6.84 13.75
N SER A 142 3.44 -5.51 13.59
CA SER A 142 3.56 -4.87 12.28
C SER A 142 4.87 -5.24 11.59
N GLY A 143 6.00 -5.19 12.29
CA GLY A 143 7.29 -5.61 11.72
C GLY A 143 7.31 -7.08 11.32
N CYS A 144 6.68 -7.97 12.10
CA CYS A 144 6.51 -9.37 11.70
C CYS A 144 5.63 -9.53 10.46
N ILE A 145 4.55 -8.74 10.34
CA ILE A 145 3.67 -8.75 9.16
C ILE A 145 4.45 -8.33 7.92
N GLU A 146 5.19 -7.21 7.99
CA GLU A 146 6.05 -6.74 6.90
C GLU A 146 7.09 -7.80 6.51
N LEU A 147 7.70 -8.47 7.49
CA LEU A 147 8.65 -9.56 7.22
C LEU A 147 7.99 -10.74 6.52
N ILE A 148 6.79 -11.14 6.97
CA ILE A 148 6.01 -12.21 6.34
C ILE A 148 5.61 -11.83 4.92
N GLN A 149 5.29 -10.56 4.67
CA GLN A 149 4.99 -10.05 3.33
C GLN A 149 6.24 -9.99 2.44
N ALA A 150 7.40 -9.63 2.99
CA ALA A 150 8.67 -9.64 2.26
C ALA A 150 9.06 -11.07 1.84
N GLU A 151 9.05 -12.02 2.77
CA GLU A 151 9.45 -13.42 2.51
C GLU A 151 8.39 -14.23 1.74
N GLY A 152 7.13 -13.81 1.83
CA GLY A 152 6.00 -14.54 1.29
C GLY A 152 5.66 -14.18 -0.14
N THR A 153 5.13 -15.15 -0.90
CA THR A 153 4.50 -14.88 -2.21
C THR A 153 3.07 -14.34 -2.04
N MET A 154 2.89 -13.34 -1.18
CA MET A 154 1.58 -12.77 -0.86
C MET A 154 1.12 -11.72 -1.87
N GLY A 155 1.95 -11.42 -2.87
CA GLY A 155 1.68 -10.37 -3.86
C GLY A 155 1.55 -9.00 -3.20
N ARG A 156 2.37 -8.75 -2.17
CA ARG A 156 2.55 -7.46 -1.49
C ARG A 156 4.04 -7.32 -1.19
N ALA A 157 4.63 -6.17 -1.49
CA ALA A 157 5.99 -5.85 -1.04
C ALA A 157 5.92 -5.23 0.36
N CYS A 158 6.92 -5.52 1.18
CA CYS A 158 7.13 -4.82 2.45
C CYS A 158 7.37 -3.33 2.20
N SER A 159 6.87 -2.44 3.07
CA SER A 159 7.11 -1.00 2.98
C SER A 159 7.36 -0.36 4.34
N SER A 160 8.41 0.47 4.40
CA SER A 160 8.73 1.30 5.57
C SER A 160 7.59 2.27 5.90
N THR A 161 6.86 2.76 4.89
CA THR A 161 5.71 3.67 5.04
C THR A 161 4.56 2.95 5.75
N ASP A 162 4.30 1.70 5.41
CA ASP A 162 3.26 0.88 6.04
C ASP A 162 3.62 0.56 7.50
N LEU A 163 4.89 0.23 7.77
CA LEU A 163 5.38 0.03 9.14
C LEU A 163 5.16 1.28 10.02
N VAL A 164 5.50 2.48 9.50
CA VAL A 164 5.31 3.73 10.24
C VAL A 164 3.82 4.05 10.41
N ALA A 165 3.01 3.88 9.38
CA ALA A 165 1.56 4.08 9.44
C ALA A 165 0.90 3.18 10.52
N ASN A 166 1.24 1.90 10.54
CA ASN A 166 0.76 0.94 11.53
C ASN A 166 1.20 1.34 12.95
N ALA A 167 2.45 1.76 13.13
CA ALA A 167 2.96 2.26 14.41
C ALA A 167 2.21 3.52 14.87
N THR A 168 1.94 4.45 13.96
CA THR A 168 1.13 5.64 14.23
C THR A 168 -0.28 5.26 14.67
N GLY A 169 -0.96 4.36 13.94
CA GLY A 169 -2.26 3.82 14.32
C GLY A 169 -2.23 3.20 15.71
N ALA A 170 -1.20 2.41 16.02
CA ALA A 170 -1.06 1.78 17.32
C ALA A 170 -0.90 2.78 18.48
N VAL A 171 -0.12 3.84 18.29
CA VAL A 171 0.04 4.92 19.27
C VAL A 171 -1.29 5.66 19.47
N ILE A 172 -1.98 6.04 18.39
CA ILE A 172 -3.28 6.72 18.45
C ILE A 172 -4.30 5.86 19.20
N GLY A 173 -4.42 4.58 18.83
CA GLY A 173 -5.32 3.63 19.47
C GLY A 173 -5.05 3.48 20.97
N ALA A 174 -3.79 3.23 21.33
CA ALA A 174 -3.39 3.10 22.73
C ALA A 174 -3.65 4.39 23.53
N ALA A 175 -3.34 5.56 22.97
CA ALA A 175 -3.63 6.85 23.58
C ALA A 175 -5.14 7.04 23.82
N GLY A 176 -5.98 6.72 22.83
CA GLY A 176 -7.43 6.73 22.96
C GLY A 176 -7.92 5.81 24.09
N GLY A 177 -7.35 4.61 24.21
CA GLY A 177 -7.69 3.66 25.26
C GLY A 177 -7.30 4.16 26.66
N VAL A 178 -6.17 4.87 26.78
CA VAL A 178 -5.73 5.53 28.01
C VAL A 178 -6.69 6.66 28.39
N VAL A 179 -7.03 7.54 27.43
CA VAL A 179 -7.95 8.65 27.63
C VAL A 179 -9.34 8.15 28.07
N TRP A 180 -9.87 7.13 27.39
CA TRP A 180 -11.13 6.50 27.77
C TRP A 180 -11.10 5.89 29.17
N SER A 181 -10.03 5.17 29.51
CA SER A 181 -9.86 4.59 30.84
C SER A 181 -9.86 5.66 31.93
N ARG A 182 -9.17 6.79 31.70
CA ARG A 182 -9.17 7.92 32.63
C ARG A 182 -10.55 8.55 32.78
N PHE A 183 -11.28 8.77 31.70
CA PHE A 183 -12.65 9.30 31.78
C PHE A 183 -13.61 8.36 32.52
N ARG A 184 -13.36 7.05 32.48
CA ARG A 184 -14.13 6.05 33.24
C ARG A 184 -13.63 5.84 34.67
N GLY A 185 -12.68 6.65 35.16
CA GLY A 185 -12.09 6.50 36.49
C GLY A 185 -11.34 5.17 36.68
N GLN A 186 -10.89 4.55 35.60
CA GLN A 186 -10.12 3.31 35.64
C GLN A 186 -8.63 3.62 35.67
N ASP A 187 -7.93 3.09 36.69
CA ASP A 187 -6.49 3.22 36.77
C ASP A 187 -5.81 2.44 35.64
N THR A 188 -5.11 3.19 34.78
CA THR A 188 -4.15 2.61 33.84
C THR A 188 -2.88 2.25 34.61
N ARG A 189 -2.31 1.07 34.35
CA ARG A 189 -1.08 0.62 35.01
C ARG A 189 0.14 1.25 34.34
N TRP A 190 0.16 2.59 34.26
CA TRP A 190 1.29 3.41 33.83
C TRP A 190 2.41 3.44 34.87
N GLY A 191 2.76 2.26 35.39
CA GLY A 191 3.80 2.10 36.39
C GLY A 191 5.15 1.83 35.74
N LYS A 192 6.23 2.04 36.51
CA LYS A 192 7.62 1.70 36.12
C LYS A 192 7.74 0.29 35.53
N ARG A 193 6.92 -0.66 35.99
CA ARG A 193 6.88 -2.03 35.47
C ARG A 193 6.39 -2.12 34.01
N ASP A 194 5.36 -1.39 33.61
CA ASP A 194 4.89 -1.39 32.20
C ASP A 194 5.93 -0.74 31.29
N ALA A 195 6.54 0.35 31.74
CA ALA A 195 7.64 0.98 31.01
C ALA A 195 8.86 0.07 30.86
N LEU A 196 9.27 -0.63 31.93
CA LEU A 196 10.40 -1.55 31.90
C LEU A 196 10.13 -2.76 31.01
N TRP A 197 9.00 -3.44 31.19
CA TRP A 197 8.66 -4.63 30.40
C TRP A 197 8.35 -4.28 28.95
N GLY A 198 7.54 -3.26 28.71
CA GLY A 198 7.19 -2.80 27.36
C GLY A 198 8.40 -2.23 26.62
N GLY A 199 9.24 -1.45 27.29
CA GLY A 199 10.49 -0.93 26.73
C GLY A 199 11.50 -2.03 26.44
N GLY A 200 11.69 -2.97 27.37
CA GLY A 200 12.55 -4.13 27.16
C GLY A 200 12.08 -5.00 26.00
N LEU A 201 10.76 -5.26 25.91
CA LEU A 201 10.16 -5.98 24.79
C LEU A 201 10.39 -5.25 23.46
N ALA A 202 10.17 -3.93 23.42
CA ALA A 202 10.37 -3.13 22.22
C ALA A 202 11.83 -3.18 21.75
N VAL A 203 12.80 -3.01 22.65
CA VAL A 203 14.23 -3.03 22.29
C VAL A 203 14.66 -4.41 21.80
N VAL A 204 14.38 -5.47 22.57
CA VAL A 204 14.81 -6.84 22.20
C VAL A 204 14.11 -7.29 20.93
N GLY A 205 12.80 -7.03 20.81
CA GLY A 205 12.03 -7.37 19.62
C GLY A 205 12.48 -6.60 18.38
N ALA A 206 12.76 -5.30 18.51
CA ALA A 206 13.24 -4.50 17.39
C ALA A 206 14.63 -4.97 16.93
N LEU A 207 15.55 -5.27 17.86
CA LEU A 207 16.86 -5.81 17.52
C LEU A 207 16.74 -7.18 16.81
N ALA A 208 15.86 -8.04 17.28
CA ALA A 208 15.60 -9.33 16.64
C ALA A 208 15.04 -9.14 15.22
N LEU A 209 14.03 -8.29 15.04
CA LEU A 209 13.45 -8.00 13.74
C LEU A 209 14.48 -7.39 12.78
N ILE A 210 15.21 -6.35 13.22
CA ILE A 210 16.28 -5.73 12.41
C ILE A 210 17.31 -6.77 11.98
N GLY A 211 17.73 -7.66 12.89
CA GLY A 211 18.65 -8.74 12.56
C GLY A 211 18.12 -9.67 11.48
N VAL A 212 16.83 -10.07 11.56
CA VAL A 212 16.20 -10.94 10.57
C VAL A 212 15.98 -10.23 9.23
N PHE A 213 15.53 -8.98 9.24
CA PHE A 213 15.40 -8.16 8.02
C PHE A 213 16.75 -8.03 7.31
N HIS A 214 17.81 -7.71 8.06
CA HIS A 214 19.14 -7.57 7.48
C HIS A 214 19.73 -8.88 6.93
N SER A 215 19.31 -10.04 7.45
CA SER A 215 19.80 -11.33 6.96
C SER A 215 19.00 -11.91 5.79
N SER A 216 17.74 -11.50 5.65
CA SER A 216 16.77 -12.24 4.83
C SER A 216 16.12 -11.37 3.75
N VAL A 217 16.11 -10.05 3.91
CA VAL A 217 15.41 -9.11 3.04
C VAL A 217 16.38 -8.19 2.31
N GLU A 218 16.26 -8.13 0.99
CA GLU A 218 16.98 -7.17 0.13
C GLU A 218 16.21 -5.85 0.10
N SER A 219 16.92 -4.74 0.33
CA SER A 219 16.32 -3.41 0.30
C SER A 219 16.25 -2.88 -1.14
N TYR A 220 15.16 -2.20 -1.44
CA TYR A 220 14.89 -1.61 -2.75
C TYR A 220 14.18 -0.27 -2.58
N VAL A 221 14.34 0.60 -3.55
CA VAL A 221 13.62 1.88 -3.64
C VAL A 221 12.85 1.87 -4.96
N PRO A 222 11.52 2.02 -4.95
CA PRO A 222 10.70 2.09 -6.15
C PRO A 222 11.20 3.11 -7.16
N LEU A 223 11.19 2.72 -8.44
CA LEU A 223 11.57 3.64 -9.53
C LEU A 223 10.73 4.92 -9.48
N SER A 224 9.44 4.81 -9.18
CA SER A 224 8.50 5.93 -9.04
C SER A 224 8.87 6.96 -7.96
N GLU A 225 9.64 6.56 -6.95
CA GLU A 225 10.02 7.41 -5.81
C GLU A 225 11.46 7.91 -5.89
N ARG A 226 12.19 7.54 -6.95
CA ARG A 226 13.51 8.09 -7.22
C ARG A 226 13.34 9.56 -7.60
N GLU A 227 14.13 10.46 -6.99
CA GLU A 227 14.00 11.92 -7.14
C GLU A 227 13.94 12.41 -8.60
N GLY A 228 14.53 11.69 -9.56
CA GLY A 228 14.43 12.01 -11.00
C GLY A 228 13.18 11.49 -11.71
N VAL A 229 12.61 10.37 -11.26
CA VAL A 229 11.44 9.73 -11.88
C VAL A 229 10.15 10.37 -11.39
N GLN A 230 10.07 10.78 -10.12
CA GLN A 230 8.89 11.47 -9.61
C GLN A 230 8.72 12.86 -10.24
N ALA A 231 9.83 13.58 -10.42
CA ALA A 231 9.85 14.83 -11.19
C ALA A 231 9.44 14.59 -12.66
N GLN A 232 9.84 13.47 -13.25
CA GLN A 232 9.42 13.07 -14.59
C GLN A 232 7.93 12.71 -14.65
N ALA A 233 7.40 11.95 -13.68
CA ALA A 233 5.99 11.58 -13.59
C ALA A 233 5.09 12.81 -13.45
N HIS A 234 5.45 13.76 -12.57
CA HIS A 234 4.76 15.04 -12.48
C HIS A 234 4.87 15.86 -13.77
N ALA A 235 6.03 15.85 -14.43
CA ALA A 235 6.20 16.55 -15.70
C ALA A 235 5.36 15.94 -16.85
N LEU A 236 5.02 14.65 -16.78
CA LEU A 236 4.22 13.91 -17.76
C LEU A 236 2.74 13.75 -17.36
N GLU A 237 2.33 14.34 -16.23
CA GLU A 237 0.96 14.25 -15.72
C GLU A 237 -0.04 14.83 -16.73
N GLY A 238 -0.93 13.99 -17.27
CA GLY A 238 -1.91 14.38 -18.29
C GLY A 238 -1.41 14.30 -19.76
N ALA A 239 -0.14 13.98 -19.99
CA ALA A 239 0.42 13.84 -21.33
C ALA A 239 -0.20 12.66 -22.10
N GLU A 240 -0.43 11.54 -21.42
CA GLU A 240 -1.05 10.34 -21.99
C GLU A 240 -2.51 10.58 -22.40
N ALA A 241 -3.29 11.23 -21.54
CA ALA A 241 -4.69 11.57 -21.81
C ALA A 241 -4.78 12.49 -23.04
N TRP A 242 -3.91 13.50 -23.09
CA TRP A 242 -3.84 14.42 -24.22
C TRP A 242 -3.48 13.71 -25.53
N ILE A 243 -2.39 12.93 -25.58
CA ILE A 243 -1.97 12.29 -26.83
C ILE A 243 -2.97 11.22 -27.30
N THR A 244 -3.71 10.60 -26.37
CA THR A 244 -4.79 9.64 -26.67
C THR A 244 -6.02 10.34 -27.25
N GLU A 245 -6.40 11.50 -26.70
CA GLU A 245 -7.46 12.34 -27.25
C GLU A 245 -7.11 12.77 -28.68
N VAL A 246 -5.88 13.24 -28.90
CA VAL A 246 -5.37 13.61 -30.22
C VAL A 246 -5.37 12.41 -31.17
N ALA A 247 -4.94 11.22 -30.73
CA ALA A 247 -5.00 10.02 -31.56
C ALA A 247 -6.43 9.65 -31.98
N THR A 248 -7.40 9.90 -31.09
CA THR A 248 -8.83 9.71 -31.36
C THR A 248 -9.36 10.74 -32.37
N ASP A 249 -8.91 12.00 -32.28
CA ASP A 249 -9.27 13.05 -33.24
C ASP A 249 -8.68 12.80 -34.63
N VAL A 250 -7.44 12.28 -34.70
CA VAL A 250 -6.72 12.03 -35.95
C VAL A 250 -7.20 10.75 -36.64
N PHE A 251 -7.33 9.63 -35.91
CA PHE A 251 -7.63 8.32 -36.49
C PHE A 251 -9.09 7.85 -36.26
N GLY A 252 -9.87 8.62 -35.51
CA GLY A 252 -11.26 8.34 -35.19
C GLY A 252 -11.43 7.38 -34.01
N THR A 253 -12.65 7.29 -33.49
CA THR A 253 -13.03 6.52 -32.28
C THR A 253 -12.86 5.00 -32.38
N LYS A 254 -12.46 4.48 -33.55
CA LYS A 254 -12.17 3.06 -33.77
C LYS A 254 -10.68 2.72 -33.59
N ALA A 255 -9.81 3.72 -33.56
CA ALA A 255 -8.39 3.54 -33.33
C ALA A 255 -8.14 3.10 -31.89
N ARG A 256 -7.36 2.04 -31.69
CA ARG A 256 -6.95 1.59 -30.37
C ARG A 256 -5.48 1.93 -30.14
N VAL A 257 -5.24 2.79 -29.16
CA VAL A 257 -3.90 3.05 -28.63
C VAL A 257 -3.39 1.76 -28.01
N ARG A 258 -2.22 1.30 -28.47
CA ARG A 258 -1.56 0.09 -27.97
C ARG A 258 -0.50 0.43 -26.93
N GLU A 259 0.19 1.53 -27.17
CA GLU A 259 1.35 1.94 -26.40
C GLU A 259 1.50 3.45 -26.47
N VAL A 260 1.92 4.05 -25.37
CA VAL A 260 2.34 5.45 -25.29
C VAL A 260 3.74 5.48 -24.73
N VAL A 261 4.67 6.07 -25.48
CA VAL A 261 6.07 6.22 -25.08
C VAL A 261 6.38 7.71 -24.95
N SER A 262 7.11 8.07 -23.90
CA SER A 262 7.61 9.42 -23.69
C SER A 262 9.13 9.44 -23.72
N GLU A 263 9.72 10.27 -24.58
CA GLU A 263 11.16 10.46 -24.67
C GLU A 263 11.50 11.92 -24.34
N LYS A 264 12.50 12.14 -23.49
CA LYS A 264 12.96 13.50 -23.18
C LYS A 264 13.96 13.96 -24.25
N ARG A 265 13.64 15.03 -24.98
CA ARG A 265 14.52 15.65 -25.98
C ARG A 265 14.63 17.15 -25.73
N ASP A 266 15.86 17.64 -25.59
CA ASP A 266 16.18 19.07 -25.40
C ASP A 266 15.37 19.75 -24.28
N GLY A 267 15.15 19.04 -23.17
CA GLY A 267 14.40 19.55 -22.02
C GLY A 267 12.88 19.47 -22.13
N ARG A 268 12.34 19.04 -23.27
CA ARG A 268 10.90 18.77 -23.49
C ARG A 268 10.63 17.27 -23.59
N TYR A 269 9.36 16.88 -23.49
CA TYR A 269 8.95 15.48 -23.69
C TYR A 269 8.27 15.34 -25.05
N LEU A 270 8.82 14.47 -25.90
CA LEU A 270 8.14 13.99 -27.09
C LEU A 270 7.31 12.78 -26.67
N VAL A 271 6.00 12.87 -26.83
CA VAL A 271 5.05 11.81 -26.45
C VAL A 271 4.47 11.23 -27.72
N THR A 272 4.61 9.92 -27.88
CA THR A 272 4.16 9.18 -29.06
C THR A 272 3.13 8.13 -28.65
N ALA A 273 1.93 8.23 -29.21
CA ALA A 273 0.90 7.21 -29.11
C ALA A 273 0.92 6.34 -30.37
N SER A 274 1.18 5.04 -30.19
CA SER A 274 1.11 4.07 -31.27
C SER A 274 -0.25 3.40 -31.28
N THR A 275 -0.98 3.55 -32.39
CA THR A 275 -2.30 2.94 -32.59
C THR A 275 -2.23 1.76 -33.56
N ASP A 276 -3.35 1.05 -33.72
CA ASP A 276 -3.49 0.06 -34.80
C ASP A 276 -3.54 0.68 -36.21
N LEU A 277 -3.78 1.99 -36.33
CA LEU A 277 -3.91 2.71 -37.61
C LEU A 277 -2.72 3.63 -37.93
N GLY A 278 -1.77 3.80 -37.00
CA GLY A 278 -0.62 4.68 -37.16
C GLY A 278 -0.14 5.29 -35.84
N ASP A 279 0.92 6.07 -35.91
CA ASP A 279 1.53 6.74 -34.76
C ASP A 279 1.19 8.23 -34.76
N VAL A 280 0.96 8.79 -33.58
CA VAL A 280 0.83 10.24 -33.37
C VAL A 280 1.88 10.68 -32.37
N SER A 281 2.66 11.71 -32.71
CA SER A 281 3.68 12.28 -31.83
C SER A 281 3.47 13.78 -31.61
N GLY A 282 3.69 14.24 -30.38
CA GLY A 282 3.58 15.65 -30.03
C GLY A 282 4.46 16.06 -28.86
N TRP A 283 4.77 17.35 -28.77
CA TRP A 283 5.53 17.95 -27.67
C TRP A 283 4.63 18.25 -26.47
N TRP A 284 5.12 17.85 -25.30
CA TRP A 284 4.54 18.14 -23.99
C TRP A 284 5.50 19.02 -23.16
N PRO A 285 5.01 20.03 -22.41
CA PRO A 285 3.60 20.36 -22.08
C PRO A 285 2.86 21.28 -23.07
N GLU A 286 3.51 21.73 -24.14
CA GLU A 286 2.96 22.75 -25.05
C GLU A 286 1.76 22.27 -25.89
N ARG A 287 1.51 20.96 -25.91
CA ARG A 287 0.45 20.29 -26.68
C ARG A 287 0.57 20.54 -28.19
N GLU A 288 1.79 20.58 -28.68
CA GLU A 288 2.09 20.85 -30.09
C GLU A 288 2.22 19.52 -30.84
N LEU A 289 1.39 19.32 -31.87
CA LEU A 289 1.46 18.14 -32.73
C LEU A 289 2.68 18.23 -33.64
N VAL A 290 3.49 17.17 -33.71
CA VAL A 290 4.72 17.15 -34.51
C VAL A 290 4.53 16.28 -35.74
N GLU A 291 4.06 15.06 -35.55
CA GLU A 291 4.05 14.06 -36.60
C GLU A 291 2.86 13.12 -36.44
N THR A 292 2.24 12.80 -37.57
CA THR A 292 1.23 11.75 -37.68
C THR A 292 1.67 10.81 -38.79
N THR A 293 1.94 9.56 -38.45
CA THR A 293 2.42 8.57 -39.41
C THR A 293 1.35 7.50 -39.55
N PRO A 294 0.52 7.54 -40.60
CA PRO A 294 -0.43 6.46 -40.87
C PRO A 294 0.32 5.16 -41.09
N LYS A 295 -0.23 4.06 -40.58
CA LYS A 295 0.27 2.74 -40.90
C LYS A 295 -0.14 2.42 -42.34
N ASP A 296 0.84 2.37 -43.25
CA ASP A 296 0.59 2.08 -44.66
C ASP A 296 0.20 0.61 -44.83
N ASP A 297 -1.05 0.36 -45.25
CA ASP A 297 -1.54 -0.97 -45.64
C ASP A 297 -0.93 -1.45 -46.98
N ARG A 298 0.05 -0.74 -47.55
CA ARG A 298 0.69 -1.06 -48.84
C ARG A 298 2.07 -1.69 -48.77
N VAL A 299 2.43 -2.35 -47.68
CA VAL A 299 3.57 -3.29 -47.72
C VAL A 299 3.26 -4.61 -47.03
N GLY A 300 2.86 -5.58 -47.85
CA GLY A 300 3.21 -6.99 -47.67
C GLY A 300 2.23 -7.98 -48.32
N PRO A 301 2.69 -9.03 -49.03
CA PRO A 301 3.93 -9.19 -49.81
C PRO A 301 3.79 -8.74 -51.27
#